data_AF-A0A7I7MQY6-F1
#
_entry.id   AF-A0A7I7MQY6-F1
#
_cell.length_a   1.000
_cell.length_b   1.000
_cell.length_c   1.000
_cell.angle_alpha   90.00
_cell.angle_beta   90.00
_cell.angle_gamma   90.00
#
_symmetry.space_group_name_H-M   'P 1'
#
loop_
_entity.id
_entity.type
_entity.pdbx_description
1 polymer ?
#
loop_
_entity_poly.entity_id
_entity_poly.type
_entity_poly.pdbx_seq_one_letter_code
_entity_poly.pdbx_strand_id
1 'polypeptide(L)'
;MRPIQLAHLDKTRPVVILTRELVRPHLARVTVAPITGTIRGLSTEVIVGPANGLQQTSVISCDNIATIPTSALGRQLGYLLPDQEPALSQAIRAAFDLE
;
A
#
# COMPACT_ATOMS: atom_id res chain seq x y z
N MET A 1 -4.18 6.40 -10.96
CA MET A 1 -2.98 5.80 -10.34
C MET A 1 -3.26 5.63 -8.86
N ARG A 2 -2.78 4.55 -8.23
CA ARG A 2 -3.13 4.23 -6.84
C ARG A 2 -2.27 5.04 -5.87
N PRO A 3 -2.85 5.82 -4.94
CA PRO A 3 -2.08 6.74 -4.11
C PRO A 3 -1.29 6.02 -3.02
N ILE A 4 -0.11 6.57 -2.74
CA ILE A 4 0.71 6.25 -1.57
C ILE A 4 0.64 7.43 -0.61
N GLN A 5 0.22 7.18 0.63
CA GLN A 5 0.04 8.21 1.66
C GLN A 5 0.79 7.83 2.93
N LEU A 6 1.06 8.81 3.79
CA LEU A 6 1.36 8.50 5.18
C LEU A 6 0.09 8.02 5.89
N ALA A 7 0.23 7.06 6.79
CA ALA A 7 -0.83 6.69 7.70
C ALA A 7 -0.27 6.37 9.09
N HIS A 8 -1.08 6.61 10.12
CA HIS A 8 -0.78 6.20 11.48
C HIS A 8 -1.32 4.79 11.72
N LEU A 9 -0.41 3.82 11.83
CA LEU A 9 -0.70 2.41 12.18
C LEU A 9 -0.24 2.16 13.62
N ASP A 10 0.75 1.27 13.81
CA ASP A 10 1.57 1.17 15.02
C ASP A 10 2.43 2.44 15.22
N LYS A 11 2.90 2.99 14.09
CA LYS A 11 3.60 4.27 13.98
C LYS A 11 3.29 4.87 12.62
N THR A 12 3.73 6.11 12.40
CA THR A 12 3.57 6.76 11.10
C THR A 12 4.44 6.08 10.05
N ARG A 13 3.81 5.53 9.00
CA ARG A 13 4.50 4.84 7.90
C ARG A 13 3.82 5.16 6.56
N PRO A 14 4.55 5.06 5.44
CA PRO A 14 3.93 5.08 4.11
C PRO A 14 3.05 3.85 3.91
N VAL A 15 1.93 4.01 3.22
CA VAL A 15 0.98 2.95 2.88
C VAL A 15 0.46 3.16 1.46
N VAL A 16 0.14 2.07 0.75
CA VAL A 16 -0.61 2.13 -0.50
C VAL A 16 -2.10 1.95 -0.23
N ILE A 17 -2.95 2.76 -0.86
CA ILE A 17 -4.41 2.67 -0.67
C ILE A 17 -4.99 1.55 -1.53
N LEU A 18 -5.59 0.53 -0.90
CA LEU A 18 -6.20 -0.60 -1.60
C LEU A 18 -7.67 -0.33 -1.97
N THR A 19 -8.41 0.36 -1.09
CA THR A 19 -9.80 0.72 -1.35
C THR A 19 -9.95 1.53 -2.64
N ARG A 20 -10.86 1.07 -3.51
CA ARG A 20 -11.17 1.70 -4.80
C ARG A 20 -11.55 3.18 -4.63
N GLU A 21 -11.02 4.02 -5.50
CA GLU A 21 -11.11 5.49 -5.41
C GLU A 21 -12.54 6.02 -5.33
N LEU A 22 -13.45 5.47 -6.14
CA LEU A 22 -14.83 5.95 -6.28
C LEU A 22 -15.63 5.96 -4.96
N VAL A 23 -15.31 5.08 -4.01
CA VAL A 23 -16.05 4.99 -2.74
C VAL A 23 -15.34 5.65 -1.58
N ARG A 24 -14.04 6.00 -1.69
CA ARG A 24 -13.26 6.53 -0.56
C ARG A 24 -13.90 7.75 0.11
N PRO A 25 -14.47 8.74 -0.62
CA PRO A 25 -15.10 9.90 0.03
C PRO A 25 -16.33 9.56 0.88
N HIS A 26 -16.92 8.38 0.66
CA HIS A 26 -18.16 7.93 1.30
C HIS A 26 -17.90 6.91 2.43
N LEU A 27 -16.64 6.56 2.71
CA LEU A 27 -16.28 5.57 3.73
C LEU A 27 -15.51 6.23 4.87
N ALA A 28 -15.90 5.93 6.10
CA ALA A 28 -15.15 6.32 7.30
C ALA A 28 -13.86 5.50 7.51
N ARG A 29 -13.68 4.43 6.73
CA ARG A 29 -12.57 3.48 6.84
C ARG A 29 -12.00 3.16 5.46
N VAL A 30 -10.70 2.90 5.43
CA VAL A 30 -9.94 2.62 4.21
C VAL A 30 -9.03 1.42 4.44
N THR A 31 -8.94 0.54 3.45
CA THR A 31 -8.03 -0.59 3.43
C THR A 31 -6.74 -0.18 2.76
N VAL A 32 -5.62 -0.49 3.40
CA VAL A 32 -4.26 -0.09 3.00
C VAL A 32 -3.30 -1.28 3.14
N ALA A 33 -2.21 -1.26 2.38
CA ALA A 33 -1.06 -2.14 2.61
C ALA A 33 0.15 -1.28 3.03
N PRO A 34 0.82 -1.59 4.17
CA PRO A 34 1.95 -0.80 4.64
C PRO A 34 3.20 -1.01 3.80
N ILE A 35 4.02 0.03 3.75
CA ILE A 35 5.32 0.02 3.08
C ILE A 35 6.41 -0.03 4.15
N THR A 36 7.35 -0.94 3.97
CA THR A 36 8.49 -1.14 4.87
C THR A 36 9.80 -1.17 4.09
N GLY A 37 10.87 -0.63 4.69
CA GLY A 37 12.22 -0.74 4.14
C GLY A 37 12.85 -2.12 4.38
N THR A 38 12.25 -2.96 5.21
CA THR A 38 12.71 -4.33 5.44
C THR A 38 12.21 -5.23 4.32
N ILE A 39 13.10 -5.59 3.41
CA ILE A 39 12.81 -6.46 2.26
C ILE A 39 13.14 -7.90 2.64
N ARG A 40 12.19 -8.83 2.47
CA ARG A 40 12.36 -10.26 2.77
C ARG A 40 12.39 -11.15 1.53
N GLY A 41 12.04 -10.62 0.36
CA GLY A 41 12.02 -11.37 -0.89
C GLY A 41 10.82 -12.32 -0.99
N LEU A 42 9.69 -11.95 -0.38
CA LEU A 42 8.47 -12.77 -0.37
C LEU A 42 7.66 -12.54 -1.65
N SER A 43 6.89 -13.55 -2.07
CA SER A 43 5.92 -13.42 -3.17
C SER A 43 4.80 -12.41 -2.87
N THR A 44 4.63 -12.04 -1.60
CA THR A 44 3.64 -11.08 -1.08
C THR A 44 4.19 -9.65 -1.00
N GLU A 45 5.45 -9.44 -1.42
CA GLU A 45 6.11 -8.14 -1.45
C GLU A 45 6.11 -7.54 -2.85
N VAL A 46 5.83 -6.23 -2.95
CA VAL A 46 5.96 -5.47 -4.21
C VAL A 46 7.02 -4.40 -4.04
N ILE A 47 8.06 -4.46 -4.86
CA ILE A 47 9.14 -3.47 -4.85
C ILE A 47 8.60 -2.09 -5.25
N VAL A 48 8.91 -1.10 -4.42
CA VAL A 48 8.62 0.32 -4.62
C VAL A 48 9.84 1.15 -4.24
N GLY A 49 9.92 2.39 -4.71
CA GLY A 49 11.08 3.24 -4.43
C GLY A 49 10.91 4.71 -4.79
N PRO A 50 12.00 5.41 -5.12
CA PRO A 50 11.96 6.84 -5.46
C PRO A 50 11.00 7.21 -6.58
N ALA A 51 10.84 6.35 -7.59
CA ALA A 51 9.85 6.56 -8.66
C ALA A 51 8.40 6.63 -8.14
N ASN A 52 8.13 6.07 -6.97
CA ASN A 52 6.83 6.08 -6.31
C ASN A 52 6.64 7.25 -5.32
N GLY A 53 7.66 8.11 -5.15
CA GLY A 53 7.67 9.19 -4.16
C GLY A 53 8.24 8.80 -2.78
N LEU A 54 8.91 7.64 -2.67
CA LEU A 54 9.59 7.21 -1.45
C LEU A 54 11.04 7.72 -1.41
N GLN A 55 11.66 7.76 -0.22
CA GLN A 55 13.04 8.21 -0.08
C GLN A 55 14.08 7.13 -0.43
N GLN A 56 13.69 5.85 -0.36
CA GLN A 56 14.56 4.70 -0.58
C GLN A 56 13.76 3.54 -1.17
N THR A 57 14.47 2.54 -1.69
CA THR A 57 13.86 1.26 -2.09
C THR A 57 13.19 0.62 -0.88
N SER A 58 11.99 0.10 -1.07
CA SER A 58 11.14 -0.47 -0.03
C SER A 58 10.18 -1.48 -0.66
N VAL A 59 9.35 -2.11 0.16
CA VAL A 59 8.32 -3.05 -0.29
C VAL A 59 6.97 -2.70 0.28
N ILE A 60 5.92 -2.84 -0.54
CA ILE A 60 4.55 -2.98 -0.05
C ILE A 60 4.44 -4.40 0.51
N SER A 61 4.04 -4.53 1.78
CA SER A 61 3.81 -5.83 2.42
C SER A 61 2.33 -6.18 2.36
N CYS A 62 1.96 -7.13 1.49
CA CYS A 62 0.57 -7.56 1.35
C CYS A 62 0.11 -8.45 2.51
N ASP A 63 1.03 -9.08 3.24
CA ASP A 63 0.72 -9.86 4.46
C ASP A 63 0.19 -8.98 5.60
N ASN A 64 0.48 -7.68 5.57
CA ASN A 64 0.11 -6.73 6.62
C ASN A 64 -1.02 -5.78 6.19
N ILE A 65 -1.88 -6.21 5.26
CA ILE A 65 -3.07 -5.43 4.87
C ILE A 65 -3.94 -5.14 6.09
N ALA A 66 -4.33 -3.88 6.22
CA ALA A 66 -5.12 -3.40 7.35
C ALA A 66 -6.20 -2.43 6.90
N THR A 67 -7.31 -2.40 7.64
CA THR A 67 -8.33 -1.38 7.49
C THR A 67 -8.24 -0.39 8.65
N ILE A 68 -8.08 0.90 8.32
CA ILE A 68 -7.86 1.98 9.29
C ILE A 68 -8.93 3.06 9.14
N PRO A 69 -9.20 3.89 10.16
CA PRO A 69 -10.05 5.06 10.00
C PRO A 69 -9.42 6.06 9.02
N THR A 70 -10.24 6.76 8.23
CA THR A 70 -9.73 7.78 7.30
C THR A 70 -9.03 8.95 8.01
N SER A 71 -9.39 9.21 9.27
CA SER A 71 -8.70 10.18 10.13
C SER A 71 -7.24 9.82 10.44
N ALA A 72 -6.83 8.56 10.26
CA ALA A 72 -5.44 8.13 10.41
C ALA A 72 -4.62 8.31 9.12
N LEU A 73 -5.23 8.68 8.00
CA LEU A 73 -4.51 9.03 6.77
C LEU A 73 -3.90 10.44 6.88
N GLY A 74 -2.69 10.57 6.37
CA GLY A 74 -1.96 11.83 6.26
C GLY A 74 -1.74 12.24 4.80
N ARG A 75 -0.71 13.06 4.59
CA ARG A 75 -0.37 13.60 3.27
C ARG A 75 -0.03 12.49 2.27
N GLN A 76 -0.32 12.77 1.00
CA GLN A 76 0.12 11.95 -0.12
C GLN A 76 1.63 12.12 -0.36
N LEU A 77 2.31 11.02 -0.65
CA LEU A 77 3.75 10.97 -0.97
C LEU A 77 3.98 10.73 -2.46
N GLY A 78 3.10 9.99 -3.11
CA GLY A 78 3.20 9.68 -4.53
C GLY A 78 2.18 8.62 -4.94
N TYR A 79 2.56 7.77 -5.89
CA TYR A 79 1.65 6.80 -6.47
C TYR A 79 2.36 5.48 -6.76
N LEU A 80 1.61 4.38 -6.69
CA LEU A 80 1.95 3.16 -7.39
C LEU A 80 1.74 3.37 -8.89
N LEU A 81 2.73 2.97 -9.68
CA LEU A 81 2.72 3.15 -11.13
C LEU A 81 1.81 2.11 -11.80
N PRO A 82 1.21 2.41 -12.96
CA PRO A 82 0.29 1.49 -13.64
C PRO A 82 0.89 0.12 -13.98
N ASP A 83 2.17 0.08 -14.33
CA ASP A 83 2.93 -1.15 -14.63
C ASP A 83 3.18 -2.03 -13.40
N GLN A 84 3.00 -1.49 -12.18
CA GLN A 84 3.13 -2.22 -10.92
C GLN A 84 1.81 -2.83 -10.43
N GLU A 85 0.65 -2.45 -11.00
CA GLU A 85 -0.65 -2.99 -10.60
C GLU A 85 -0.76 -4.53 -10.78
N PRO A 86 -0.23 -5.15 -11.86
CA PRO A 86 -0.21 -6.61 -11.98
C PRO A 86 0.55 -7.30 -10.84
N ALA A 87 1.70 -6.74 -10.45
CA ALA A 87 2.51 -7.26 -9.33
C ALA A 87 1.76 -7.13 -8.00
N LEU A 88 1.06 -6.01 -7.76
CA LEU A 88 0.20 -5.83 -6.59
C LEU A 88 -0.93 -6.87 -6.54
N SER A 89 -1.60 -7.09 -7.67
CA SER A 89 -2.66 -8.10 -7.78
C SER A 89 -2.13 -9.51 -7.44
N GLN A 90 -0.99 -9.88 -8.03
CA GLN A 90 -0.35 -11.17 -7.77
C GLN A 90 0.06 -11.33 -6.31
N ALA A 91 0.66 -10.30 -5.70
CA ALA A 91 1.09 -10.31 -4.31
C ALA A 91 -0.10 -10.44 -3.34
N ILE A 92 -1.22 -9.76 -3.61
CA ILE A 92 -2.45 -9.90 -2.83
C ILE A 92 -3.04 -11.30 -2.96
N ARG A 93 -3.09 -11.86 -4.18
CA ARG A 93 -3.57 -13.23 -4.40
C ARG A 93 -2.70 -14.24 -3.65
N ALA A 94 -1.38 -14.10 -3.72
CA ALA A 94 -0.45 -14.94 -2.99
C ALA A 94 -0.60 -14.81 -1.46
N ALA A 95 -0.82 -13.59 -0.94
CA ALA A 95 -0.97 -13.35 0.50
C ALA A 95 -2.26 -13.98 1.09
N PHE A 96 -3.30 -14.15 0.26
CA PHE A 96 -4.60 -14.67 0.68
C PHE A 96 -4.96 -16.02 0.08
N ASP A 97 -4.02 -16.70 -0.57
CA ASP A 97 -4.22 -17.99 -1.23
C ASP A 97 -5.42 -17.98 -2.21
N LEU A 98 -5.50 -16.92 -3.02
CA LEU A 98 -6.58 -16.72 -4.00
C LEU A 98 -6.16 -17.21 -5.38
N GLU A 99 -7.03 -17.98 -6.03
CA GLU A 99 -6.82 -18.49 -7.40
C GLU A 99 -6.69 -17.41 -8.45
#